data_AF-A0A945K0A7-F1
#
_entry.id   AF-A0A945K0A7-F1
#
_cell.length_a   1.000
_cell.length_b   1.000
_cell.length_c   1.000
_cell.angle_alpha   90.00
_cell.angle_beta   90.00
_cell.angle_gamma   90.00
#
_symmetry.space_group_name_H-M   'P 1'
#
loop_
_entity.id
_entity.type
_entity.pdbx_description
1 polymer ?
#
loop_
_entity_poly.entity_id
_entity_poly.type
_entity_poly.pdbx_seq_one_letter_code
_entity_poly.pdbx_strand_id
1 'polypeptide(L)'
;MNLLPIACLALLCSCGGGTGIGPGEIQKREDRLLDRLPIDWNIYNESDHQGAIDFFTKTLEQADAFEGVEGVKNQVKSEAQSGIGWSFFQLQDLSSAEQAFAQATQLDRQNADAWAGWAGVALALRDFGDAAQYSSQALETDPEYNSATRVDASGRFLGHDNVDERHLRLMLAEAYFQIGTYGAIERNDPNNAAAQVRFVDRDYRYQDPGQLLQRISELAVELQSPSGN
;
A
#
# COMPACT_ATOMS: atom_id res chain seq x y z
N MET A 1 -61.24 -29.31 -31.05
CA MET A 1 -60.30 -29.43 -32.19
C MET A 1 -59.76 -28.02 -32.44
N ASN A 2 -58.57 -27.70 -31.91
CA ASN A 2 -57.29 -27.62 -32.67
C ASN A 2 -57.29 -26.42 -33.65
N LEU A 3 -56.38 -25.43 -33.64
CA LEU A 3 -54.98 -25.35 -33.21
C LEU A 3 -54.59 -23.91 -32.80
N LEU A 4 -53.65 -23.77 -31.86
CA LEU A 4 -52.80 -22.58 -31.67
C LEU A 4 -51.73 -22.50 -32.78
N PRO A 5 -51.31 -21.30 -33.24
CA PRO A 5 -50.06 -21.15 -33.95
C PRO A 5 -48.89 -20.96 -32.97
N ILE A 6 -47.80 -21.61 -33.33
CA ILE A 6 -46.55 -21.78 -32.59
C ILE A 6 -45.78 -20.45 -32.54
N ALA A 7 -45.49 -19.96 -31.34
CA ALA A 7 -44.48 -18.94 -31.13
C ALA A 7 -43.10 -19.60 -31.21
N CYS A 8 -42.33 -19.29 -32.27
CA CYS A 8 -40.92 -19.65 -32.38
C CYS A 8 -40.12 -18.95 -31.27
N LEU A 9 -39.87 -19.65 -30.17
CA LEU A 9 -38.87 -19.26 -29.19
C LEU A 9 -37.50 -19.66 -29.75
N ALA A 10 -36.81 -18.69 -30.36
CA ALA A 10 -35.41 -18.85 -30.72
C ALA A 10 -34.59 -18.93 -29.43
N LEU A 11 -34.31 -20.15 -28.98
CA LEU A 11 -33.22 -20.44 -28.06
C LEU A 11 -31.92 -20.05 -28.75
N LEU A 12 -31.42 -18.85 -28.45
CA LEU A 12 -30.03 -18.50 -28.73
C LEU A 12 -29.17 -19.41 -27.86
N CYS A 13 -28.71 -20.50 -28.45
CA CYS A 13 -27.56 -21.25 -27.97
C CYS A 13 -26.37 -20.28 -27.94
N SER A 14 -26.16 -19.66 -26.79
CA SER A 14 -24.89 -19.03 -26.47
C SER A 14 -23.87 -20.14 -26.34
N CYS A 15 -23.16 -20.44 -27.44
CA CYS A 15 -21.91 -21.18 -27.42
C CYS A 15 -20.83 -20.30 -26.77
N GLY A 16 -20.99 -20.01 -25.48
CA GLY A 16 -19.99 -19.36 -24.66
C GLY A 16 -19.10 -20.45 -24.10
N GLY A 17 -17.93 -20.67 -24.71
CA GLY A 17 -16.88 -21.53 -24.18
C GLY A 17 -16.31 -20.97 -22.89
N GLY A 18 -17.04 -21.11 -21.78
CA GLY A 18 -16.50 -20.95 -20.44
C GLY A 18 -16.02 -22.31 -19.96
N THR A 19 -14.84 -22.38 -19.36
CA THR A 19 -14.22 -23.60 -18.82
C THR A 19 -15.01 -24.29 -17.70
N GLY A 20 -16.23 -23.84 -17.40
CA GLY A 20 -17.16 -24.46 -16.44
C GLY A 20 -16.72 -24.33 -14.97
N ILE A 21 -15.67 -23.56 -14.67
CA ILE A 21 -15.17 -23.38 -13.31
C ILE A 21 -16.02 -22.32 -12.62
N GLY A 22 -16.80 -22.73 -11.62
CA GLY A 22 -17.60 -21.82 -10.81
C GLY A 22 -16.74 -20.94 -9.88
N PRO A 23 -17.24 -19.78 -9.42
CA PRO A 23 -16.50 -18.86 -8.56
C PRO A 23 -15.87 -19.50 -7.31
N GLY A 24 -16.57 -20.45 -6.67
CA GLY A 24 -16.04 -21.14 -5.50
C GLY A 24 -14.86 -22.07 -5.77
N GLU A 25 -14.71 -22.57 -7.00
CA GLU A 25 -13.55 -23.37 -7.38
C GLU A 25 -12.35 -22.48 -7.76
N ILE A 26 -12.61 -21.27 -8.26
CA ILE A 26 -11.57 -20.24 -8.45
C ILE A 26 -11.00 -19.84 -7.09
N GLN A 27 -11.87 -19.49 -6.12
CA GLN A 27 -11.44 -19.12 -4.77
C GLN A 27 -10.56 -20.21 -4.13
N LYS A 28 -10.97 -21.48 -4.19
CA LYS A 28 -10.16 -22.59 -3.65
C LYS A 28 -8.79 -22.74 -4.30
N ARG A 29 -8.65 -22.34 -5.57
CA ARG A 29 -7.36 -22.36 -6.29
C ARG A 29 -6.50 -21.18 -5.87
N GLU A 30 -7.11 -20.02 -5.66
CA GLU A 30 -6.45 -18.81 -5.14
C GLU A 30 -5.92 -19.07 -3.73
N ASP A 31 -6.77 -19.55 -2.81
CA ASP A 31 -6.42 -19.87 -1.43
C ASP A 31 -5.25 -20.86 -1.38
N ARG A 32 -5.32 -21.95 -2.16
CA ARG A 32 -4.26 -22.96 -2.22
C ARG A 32 -2.95 -22.40 -2.78
N LEU A 33 -3.02 -21.45 -3.71
CA LEU A 33 -1.83 -20.82 -4.25
C LEU A 33 -1.19 -19.90 -3.21
N LEU A 34 -2.00 -19.12 -2.50
CA LEU A 34 -1.56 -18.29 -1.37
C LEU A 34 -0.88 -19.15 -0.30
N ASP A 35 -1.47 -20.27 0.11
CA ASP A 35 -0.89 -21.18 1.12
C ASP A 35 0.50 -21.71 0.73
N ARG A 36 0.77 -21.82 -0.57
CA ARG A 36 2.03 -22.37 -1.09
C ARG A 36 3.11 -21.32 -1.32
N LEU A 37 2.73 -20.05 -1.44
CA LEU A 37 3.66 -18.95 -1.67
C LEU A 37 4.06 -18.35 -0.31
N PRO A 38 5.35 -18.40 0.06
CA PRO A 38 5.80 -17.91 1.34
C PRO A 38 5.75 -16.38 1.35
N ILE A 39 5.14 -15.79 2.36
CA ILE A 39 5.24 -14.37 2.69
C ILE A 39 5.32 -14.32 4.20
N ASP A 40 6.39 -13.75 4.72
CA ASP A 40 6.65 -13.63 6.14
C ASP A 40 7.60 -12.44 6.37
N TRP A 41 7.22 -11.56 7.30
CA TRP A 41 7.97 -10.38 7.69
C TRP A 41 8.85 -10.61 8.93
N ASN A 42 8.84 -11.81 9.53
CA ASN A 42 9.61 -12.11 10.74
C ASN A 42 11.11 -11.83 10.59
N ILE A 43 11.72 -12.21 9.47
CA ILE A 43 13.16 -11.98 9.23
C ILE A 43 13.46 -10.46 9.20
N TYR A 44 12.59 -9.69 8.56
CA TYR A 44 12.68 -8.24 8.55
C TYR A 44 12.52 -7.65 9.97
N ASN A 45 11.53 -8.14 10.73
CA ASN A 45 11.24 -7.70 12.10
C ASN A 45 12.37 -8.04 13.08
N GLU A 46 13.15 -9.09 12.82
CA GLU A 46 14.39 -9.42 13.53
C GLU A 46 15.58 -8.52 13.14
N SER A 47 15.35 -7.51 12.28
CA SER A 47 16.35 -6.59 11.73
C SER A 47 17.40 -7.26 10.83
N ASP A 48 17.16 -8.48 10.34
CA ASP A 48 17.98 -9.10 9.30
C ASP A 48 17.47 -8.68 7.91
N HIS A 49 17.77 -7.44 7.54
CA HIS A 49 17.28 -6.87 6.27
C HIS A 49 17.88 -7.55 5.03
N GLN A 50 19.11 -8.07 5.11
CA GLN A 50 19.70 -8.83 4.01
C GLN A 50 19.03 -10.21 3.88
N GLY A 51 18.79 -10.90 5.00
CA GLY A 51 18.04 -12.16 4.99
C GLY A 51 16.61 -11.98 4.50
N ALA A 52 15.97 -10.85 4.82
CA ALA A 52 14.65 -10.51 4.31
C ALA A 52 14.65 -10.32 2.79
N ILE A 53 15.64 -9.59 2.24
CA ILE A 53 15.83 -9.46 0.78
C ILE A 53 15.96 -10.85 0.13
N ASP A 54 16.79 -11.72 0.69
CA ASP A 54 17.01 -13.07 0.15
C ASP A 54 15.71 -13.91 0.21
N PHE A 55 14.95 -13.78 1.29
CA PHE A 55 13.67 -14.48 1.47
C PHE A 55 12.61 -14.02 0.48
N PHE A 56 12.41 -12.70 0.34
CA PHE A 56 11.45 -12.15 -0.60
C PHE A 56 11.87 -12.38 -2.05
N THR A 57 13.16 -12.36 -2.36
CA THR A 57 13.66 -12.73 -3.70
C THR A 57 13.28 -14.17 -4.06
N LYS A 58 13.47 -15.12 -3.13
CA LYS A 58 13.02 -16.52 -3.34
C LYS A 58 11.50 -16.63 -3.49
N THR A 59 10.76 -15.78 -2.81
CA THR A 59 9.30 -15.70 -2.96
C THR A 59 8.91 -15.30 -4.39
N LEU A 60 9.60 -14.31 -4.98
CA LEU A 60 9.40 -13.90 -6.37
C LEU A 60 9.69 -15.04 -7.34
N GLU A 61 10.82 -15.74 -7.16
CA GLU A 61 11.20 -16.89 -7.99
C GLU A 61 10.15 -18.02 -7.91
N GLN A 62 9.63 -18.32 -6.72
CA GLN A 62 8.58 -19.32 -6.54
C GLN A 62 7.26 -18.90 -7.17
N ALA A 63 6.89 -17.62 -7.03
CA ALA A 63 5.73 -17.05 -7.67
C ALA A 63 5.84 -17.14 -9.20
N ASP A 64 7.02 -16.94 -9.79
CA ASP A 64 7.25 -17.12 -11.23
C ASP A 64 7.17 -18.58 -11.67
N ALA A 65 7.65 -19.51 -10.85
CA ALA A 65 7.66 -20.93 -11.15
C ALA A 65 6.28 -21.61 -11.04
N PHE A 66 5.36 -21.07 -10.22
CA PHE A 66 4.04 -21.66 -10.04
C PHE A 66 3.04 -21.24 -11.12
N GLU A 67 2.35 -22.24 -11.67
CA GLU A 67 1.10 -22.03 -12.39
C GLU A 67 -0.01 -21.63 -11.41
N GLY A 68 -0.89 -20.72 -11.81
CA GLY A 68 -1.93 -20.23 -10.92
C GLY A 68 -2.68 -19.01 -11.43
N VAL A 69 -3.51 -18.44 -10.55
CA VAL A 69 -4.24 -17.20 -10.83
C VAL A 69 -3.25 -16.02 -10.80
N GLU A 70 -3.10 -15.33 -11.93
CA GLU A 70 -2.08 -14.26 -12.05
C GLU A 70 -2.33 -13.11 -11.08
N GLY A 71 -3.59 -12.79 -10.75
CA GLY A 71 -3.92 -11.78 -9.75
C GLY A 71 -3.31 -12.09 -8.38
N VAL A 72 -3.42 -13.34 -7.93
CA VAL A 72 -2.80 -13.80 -6.67
C VAL A 72 -1.28 -13.73 -6.74
N LYS A 73 -0.69 -14.14 -7.87
CA LYS A 73 0.76 -14.05 -8.06
C LYS A 73 1.24 -12.60 -8.01
N ASN A 74 0.51 -11.68 -8.64
CA ASN A 74 0.85 -10.25 -8.63
C ASN A 74 0.72 -9.64 -7.23
N GLN A 75 -0.29 -10.02 -6.45
CA GLN A 75 -0.42 -9.60 -5.05
C GLN A 75 0.77 -10.08 -4.21
N VAL A 76 1.12 -11.37 -4.29
CA VAL A 76 2.28 -11.94 -3.58
C VAL A 76 3.58 -11.28 -4.02
N LYS A 77 3.79 -11.09 -5.33
CA LYS A 77 4.98 -10.44 -5.84
C LYS A 77 5.05 -8.97 -5.45
N SER A 78 3.93 -8.27 -5.42
CA SER A 78 3.85 -6.89 -4.95
C SER A 78 4.28 -6.80 -3.49
N GLU A 79 3.75 -7.68 -2.63
CA GLU A 79 4.12 -7.73 -1.22
C GLU A 79 5.61 -8.08 -1.03
N ALA A 80 6.12 -9.06 -1.76
CA ALA A 80 7.54 -9.41 -1.72
C ALA A 80 8.45 -8.25 -2.18
N GLN A 81 8.07 -7.54 -3.23
CA GLN A 81 8.79 -6.34 -3.68
C GLN A 81 8.70 -5.21 -2.64
N SER A 82 7.57 -5.07 -1.93
CA SER A 82 7.47 -4.11 -0.81
C SER A 82 8.45 -4.47 0.31
N GLY A 83 8.51 -5.75 0.69
CA GLY A 83 9.47 -6.23 1.69
C GLY A 83 10.93 -6.03 1.30
N ILE A 84 11.26 -6.22 0.01
CA ILE A 84 12.59 -5.88 -0.53
C ILE A 84 12.83 -4.37 -0.43
N GLY A 85 11.85 -3.55 -0.80
CA GLY A 85 11.92 -2.09 -0.74
C GLY A 85 12.20 -1.57 0.66
N TRP A 86 11.43 -2.03 1.66
CA TRP A 86 11.64 -1.67 3.05
C TRP A 86 12.99 -2.15 3.58
N SER A 87 13.42 -3.36 3.21
CA SER A 87 14.72 -3.88 3.60
C SER A 87 15.87 -3.02 3.06
N PHE A 88 15.81 -2.61 1.79
CA PHE A 88 16.78 -1.67 1.22
C PHE A 88 16.72 -0.28 1.85
N PHE A 89 15.52 0.20 2.18
CA PHE A 89 15.34 1.47 2.88
C PHE A 89 16.06 1.47 4.24
N GLN A 90 15.92 0.39 5.02
CA GLN A 90 16.62 0.23 6.30
C GLN A 90 18.15 0.13 6.12
N LEU A 91 18.60 -0.46 5.02
CA LEU A 91 20.01 -0.48 4.61
C LEU A 91 20.51 0.84 4.01
N GLN A 92 19.66 1.87 3.95
CA GLN A 92 19.93 3.19 3.37
C GLN A 92 20.26 3.17 1.87
N ASP A 93 19.94 2.08 1.15
CA ASP A 93 20.01 2.01 -0.30
C ASP A 93 18.70 2.50 -0.93
N LEU A 94 18.54 3.82 -0.95
CA LEU A 94 17.32 4.48 -1.44
C LEU A 94 17.04 4.18 -2.91
N SER A 95 18.08 3.98 -3.73
CA SER A 95 17.92 3.68 -5.16
C SER A 95 17.33 2.29 -5.39
N SER A 96 17.82 1.29 -4.64
CA SER A 96 17.26 -0.07 -4.72
C SER A 96 15.86 -0.13 -4.09
N ALA A 97 15.64 0.60 -3.00
CA ALA A 97 14.33 0.72 -2.37
C ALA A 97 13.28 1.32 -3.33
N GLU A 98 13.60 2.42 -4.00
CA GLU A 98 12.75 3.08 -4.99
C GLU A 98 12.32 2.11 -6.11
N GLN A 99 13.28 1.36 -6.67
CA GLN A 99 13.01 0.41 -7.74
C GLN A 99 12.08 -0.72 -7.29
N ALA A 100 12.27 -1.23 -6.07
CA ALA A 100 11.45 -2.30 -5.52
C ALA A 100 10.01 -1.82 -5.28
N PHE A 101 9.82 -0.65 -4.65
CA PHE A 101 8.48 -0.08 -4.46
C PHE A 101 7.78 0.28 -5.78
N ALA A 102 8.53 0.80 -6.76
CA ALA A 102 8.00 1.04 -8.10
C ALA A 102 7.51 -0.25 -8.78
N GLN A 103 8.25 -1.35 -8.63
CA GLN A 103 7.81 -2.66 -9.13
C GLN A 103 6.59 -3.19 -8.36
N ALA A 104 6.58 -3.05 -7.04
CA ALA A 104 5.47 -3.48 -6.19
C ALA A 104 4.15 -2.81 -6.61
N THR A 105 4.16 -1.50 -6.82
CA THR A 105 2.98 -0.73 -7.24
C THR A 105 2.58 -0.97 -8.69
N GLN A 106 3.50 -1.35 -9.57
CA GLN A 106 3.17 -1.80 -10.93
C GLN A 106 2.46 -3.16 -10.94
N LEU A 107 2.86 -4.07 -10.04
CA LEU A 107 2.27 -5.39 -9.89
C LEU A 107 0.87 -5.32 -9.26
N ASP A 108 0.73 -4.53 -8.19
CA ASP A 108 -0.55 -4.28 -7.55
C ASP A 108 -0.66 -2.83 -7.07
N ARG A 109 -1.57 -2.08 -7.68
CA ARG A 109 -1.85 -0.70 -7.29
C ARG A 109 -2.58 -0.57 -5.96
N GLN A 110 -3.15 -1.66 -5.43
CA GLN A 110 -3.84 -1.70 -4.14
C GLN A 110 -2.90 -2.03 -2.99
N ASN A 111 -1.59 -2.14 -3.22
CA ASN A 111 -0.65 -2.30 -2.12
C ASN A 111 -0.32 -0.95 -1.47
N ALA A 112 -1.09 -0.58 -0.46
CA ALA A 112 -0.90 0.67 0.29
C ALA A 112 0.48 0.78 0.95
N ASP A 113 1.07 -0.33 1.39
CA ASP A 113 2.40 -0.34 2.02
C ASP A 113 3.51 -0.02 1.02
N ALA A 114 3.41 -0.54 -0.20
CA ALA A 114 4.36 -0.20 -1.25
C ALA A 114 4.31 1.29 -1.60
N TRP A 115 3.12 1.90 -1.62
CA TRP A 115 2.97 3.35 -1.78
C TRP A 115 3.54 4.13 -0.60
N ALA A 116 3.31 3.65 0.63
CA ALA A 116 3.84 4.27 1.85
C ALA A 116 5.38 4.24 1.87
N GLY A 117 5.99 3.11 1.53
CA GLY A 117 7.44 2.95 1.43
C GLY A 117 8.04 3.84 0.34
N TRP A 118 7.41 3.91 -0.84
CA TRP A 118 7.86 4.80 -1.91
C TRP A 118 7.77 6.27 -1.50
N ALA A 119 6.71 6.66 -0.79
CA ALA A 119 6.59 8.01 -0.24
C ALA A 119 7.71 8.34 0.74
N GLY A 120 8.08 7.39 1.61
CA GLY A 120 9.21 7.52 2.53
C GLY A 120 10.55 7.69 1.80
N VAL A 121 10.79 6.91 0.74
CA VAL A 121 11.97 7.06 -0.13
C VAL A 121 11.99 8.44 -0.80
N ALA A 122 10.89 8.86 -1.42
CA ALA A 122 10.80 10.16 -2.08
C ALA A 122 11.04 11.32 -1.11
N LEU A 123 10.51 11.22 0.12
CA LEU A 123 10.75 12.21 1.16
C LEU A 123 12.23 12.27 1.57
N ALA A 124 12.88 11.11 1.74
CA ALA A 124 14.30 11.02 2.04
C ALA A 124 15.18 11.61 0.92
N LEU A 125 14.76 11.46 -0.34
CA LEU A 125 15.39 12.08 -1.51
C LEU A 125 15.05 13.57 -1.68
N ARG A 126 14.11 14.08 -0.88
CA ARG A 126 13.56 15.46 -0.96
C ARG A 126 12.76 15.73 -2.24
N ASP A 127 12.23 14.68 -2.86
CA ASP A 127 11.33 14.74 -3.99
C ASP A 127 9.89 14.96 -3.50
N PHE A 128 9.63 16.16 -3.00
CA PHE A 128 8.39 16.47 -2.27
C PHE A 128 7.11 16.34 -3.12
N GLY A 129 7.20 16.50 -4.45
CA GLY A 129 6.05 16.27 -5.34
C GLY A 129 5.62 14.80 -5.32
N ASP A 130 6.60 13.91 -5.46
CA ASP A 130 6.42 12.47 -5.46
C ASP A 130 6.04 11.96 -4.06
N ALA A 131 6.68 12.48 -3.00
CA ALA A 131 6.30 12.15 -1.62
C ALA A 131 4.82 12.47 -1.35
N ALA A 132 4.32 13.62 -1.83
CA ALA A 132 2.91 13.97 -1.71
C ALA A 132 2.00 13.05 -2.55
N GLN A 133 2.41 12.74 -3.79
CA GLN A 133 1.65 11.86 -4.66
C GLN A 133 1.53 10.44 -4.06
N TYR A 134 2.65 9.82 -3.67
CA TYR A 134 2.66 8.45 -3.17
C TYR A 134 1.99 8.34 -1.79
N SER A 135 2.19 9.31 -0.89
CA SER A 135 1.46 9.33 0.38
C SER A 135 -0.06 9.44 0.18
N SER A 136 -0.49 10.22 -0.80
CA SER A 136 -1.91 10.32 -1.15
C SER A 136 -2.43 8.99 -1.71
N GLN A 137 -1.69 8.33 -2.59
CA GLN A 137 -2.06 7.00 -3.11
C GLN A 137 -2.16 5.94 -2.00
N ALA A 138 -1.26 5.95 -1.02
CA ALA A 138 -1.32 5.07 0.14
C ALA A 138 -2.63 5.28 0.93
N LEU A 139 -2.96 6.55 1.27
CA LEU A 139 -4.17 6.90 2.02
C LEU A 139 -5.48 6.76 1.22
N GLU A 140 -5.43 6.88 -0.11
CA GLU A 140 -6.57 6.59 -0.99
C GLU A 140 -6.86 5.09 -1.05
N THR A 141 -5.82 4.27 -0.99
CA THR A 141 -5.92 2.81 -0.98
C THR A 141 -6.36 2.29 0.38
N ASP A 142 -5.77 2.81 1.45
CA ASP A 142 -6.07 2.45 2.83
C ASP A 142 -6.09 3.72 3.72
N PRO A 143 -7.29 4.28 4.00
CA PRO A 143 -7.43 5.47 4.84
C PRO A 143 -7.03 5.28 6.31
N GLU A 144 -7.00 4.02 6.79
CA GLU A 144 -6.63 3.62 8.15
C GLU A 144 -5.31 2.85 8.15
N TYR A 145 -4.45 3.11 7.15
CA TYR A 145 -3.17 2.44 6.95
C TYR A 145 -2.38 2.30 8.24
N ASN A 146 -1.99 1.07 8.56
CA ASN A 146 -1.14 0.78 9.72
C ASN A 146 -0.27 -0.44 9.45
N SER A 147 1.01 -0.20 9.15
CA SER A 147 1.97 -1.23 8.78
C SER A 147 2.11 -2.32 9.85
N ALA A 148 1.92 -2.00 11.13
CA ALA A 148 2.08 -2.94 12.24
C ALA A 148 0.95 -4.00 12.33
N THR A 149 -0.21 -3.75 11.72
CA THR A 149 -1.42 -4.58 11.88
C THR A 149 -1.96 -5.14 10.57
N ARG A 150 -1.21 -4.98 9.47
CA ARG A 150 -1.60 -5.45 8.14
C ARG A 150 -1.84 -6.96 8.12
N VAL A 151 -2.81 -7.35 7.30
CA VAL A 151 -3.05 -8.74 6.91
C VAL A 151 -3.33 -8.82 5.41
N ASP A 152 -3.01 -9.95 4.79
CA ASP A 152 -3.43 -10.21 3.40
C ASP A 152 -4.91 -10.62 3.33
N ALA A 153 -5.42 -10.84 2.11
CA ALA A 153 -6.81 -11.25 1.89
C ALA A 153 -7.18 -12.62 2.52
N SER A 154 -6.18 -13.46 2.82
CA SER A 154 -6.36 -14.75 3.52
C SER A 154 -6.28 -14.63 5.05
N GLY A 155 -6.00 -13.43 5.57
CA GLY A 155 -5.80 -13.18 7.00
C GLY A 155 -4.40 -13.50 7.50
N ARG A 156 -3.42 -13.72 6.61
CA ARG A 156 -2.02 -13.88 6.99
C ARG A 156 -1.49 -12.57 7.52
N PHE A 157 -0.79 -12.60 8.65
CA PHE A 157 -0.17 -11.41 9.22
C PHE A 157 0.98 -10.89 8.34
N LEU A 158 0.93 -9.59 8.02
CA LEU A 158 1.92 -8.87 7.22
C LEU A 158 2.53 -7.70 8.01
N GLY A 159 2.35 -7.67 9.33
CA GLY A 159 2.75 -6.52 10.12
C GLY A 159 4.27 -6.32 10.16
N HIS A 160 4.71 -5.10 9.88
CA HIS A 160 6.09 -4.65 10.02
C HIS A 160 6.14 -3.18 10.46
N ASP A 161 7.22 -2.80 11.17
CA ASP A 161 7.46 -1.43 11.65
C ASP A 161 6.29 -0.82 12.47
N ASN A 162 6.32 0.50 12.69
CA ASN A 162 5.27 1.28 13.36
C ASN A 162 4.87 2.50 12.52
N VAL A 163 4.68 2.31 11.21
CA VAL A 163 4.24 3.39 10.30
C VAL A 163 2.74 3.29 10.12
N ASP A 164 2.04 4.39 10.40
CA ASP A 164 0.58 4.46 10.32
C ASP A 164 0.12 5.68 9.51
N GLU A 165 -1.19 5.88 9.41
CA GLU A 165 -1.82 6.94 8.66
C GLU A 165 -1.41 8.32 9.17
N ARG A 166 -1.05 8.46 10.45
CA ARG A 166 -0.56 9.72 11.01
C ARG A 166 0.83 10.04 10.45
N HIS A 167 1.69 9.04 10.29
CA HIS A 167 2.98 9.21 9.63
C HIS A 167 2.81 9.68 8.19
N LEU A 168 1.94 9.02 7.41
CA LEU A 168 1.64 9.41 6.03
C LEU A 168 1.08 10.84 5.92
N ARG A 169 0.23 11.23 6.87
CA ARG A 169 -0.28 12.61 6.96
C ARG A 169 0.82 13.61 7.26
N LEU A 170 1.77 13.28 8.13
CA LEU A 170 2.92 14.15 8.37
C LEU A 170 3.87 14.21 7.18
N MET A 171 4.08 13.10 6.44
CA MET A 171 4.82 13.11 5.18
C MET A 171 4.16 14.03 4.16
N LEU A 172 2.82 13.96 4.02
CA LEU A 172 2.06 14.91 3.19
C LEU A 172 2.20 16.34 3.68
N ALA A 173 2.10 16.56 5.00
CA ALA A 173 2.20 17.89 5.57
C ALA A 173 3.56 18.52 5.28
N GLU A 174 4.64 17.75 5.47
CA GLU A 174 6.00 18.17 5.14
C GLU A 174 6.15 18.41 3.64
N ALA A 175 5.73 17.46 2.80
CA ALA A 175 5.81 17.60 1.35
C ALA A 175 5.08 18.86 0.84
N TYR A 176 3.83 19.07 1.29
CA TYR A 176 3.06 20.26 0.95
C TYR A 176 3.71 21.54 1.48
N PHE A 177 4.28 21.52 2.68
CA PHE A 177 5.00 22.65 3.25
C PHE A 177 6.18 23.03 2.35
N GLN A 178 6.99 22.06 1.96
CA GLN A 178 8.21 22.28 1.18
C GLN A 178 7.93 22.79 -0.24
N ILE A 179 6.80 22.40 -0.84
CA ILE A 179 6.35 22.94 -2.14
C ILE A 179 5.54 24.25 -2.03
N GLY A 180 5.39 24.80 -0.82
CA GLY A 180 4.74 26.10 -0.59
C GLY A 180 3.22 26.06 -0.44
N THR A 181 2.62 24.88 -0.29
CA THR A 181 1.17 24.67 -0.17
C THR A 181 0.76 24.57 1.30
N TYR A 182 0.81 25.70 2.02
CA TYR A 182 0.61 25.71 3.48
C TYR A 182 -0.85 25.60 3.92
N GLY A 183 -1.79 26.21 3.18
CA GLY A 183 -3.21 26.29 3.54
C GLY A 183 -3.53 27.37 4.57
N ALA A 184 -3.40 28.64 4.19
CA ALA A 184 -3.69 29.78 5.06
C ALA A 184 -5.20 30.04 5.29
N ILE A 185 -6.06 29.42 4.50
CA ILE A 185 -7.51 29.55 4.61
C ILE A 185 -8.04 28.23 5.14
N GLU A 186 -8.82 28.26 6.23
CA GLU A 186 -9.58 27.11 6.72
C GLU A 186 -10.67 26.73 5.70
N ARG A 187 -10.25 26.03 4.64
CA ARG A 187 -11.13 25.39 3.67
C ARG A 187 -11.05 23.89 3.88
N ASN A 188 -12.11 23.20 3.47
CA ASN A 188 -12.14 21.74 3.41
C ASN A 188 -11.37 21.24 2.17
N ASP A 189 -10.11 21.63 2.06
CA ASP A 189 -9.17 21.17 1.03
C ASP A 189 -8.08 20.36 1.73
N PRO A 190 -7.98 19.04 1.49
CA PRO A 190 -6.94 18.21 2.09
C PRO A 190 -5.56 18.45 1.46
N ASN A 191 -5.47 19.11 0.31
CA ASN A 191 -4.22 19.23 -0.46
C ASN A 191 -3.33 20.38 0.01
N ASN A 192 -3.17 20.54 1.33
CA ASN A 192 -2.26 21.50 1.93
C ASN A 192 -1.76 21.02 3.29
N ALA A 193 -0.61 21.54 3.70
CA ALA A 193 0.08 21.12 4.90
C ALA A 193 -0.75 21.30 6.17
N ALA A 194 -1.40 22.46 6.35
CA ALA A 194 -2.23 22.71 7.54
C ALA A 194 -3.43 21.76 7.64
N ALA A 195 -4.02 21.35 6.52
CA ALA A 195 -5.11 20.38 6.50
C ALA A 195 -4.62 18.98 6.93
N GLN A 196 -3.43 18.59 6.47
CA GLN A 196 -2.82 17.33 6.83
C GLN A 196 -2.48 17.26 8.32
N VAL A 197 -1.95 18.34 8.89
CA VAL A 197 -1.76 18.48 10.34
C VAL A 197 -3.09 18.35 11.08
N ARG A 198 -4.19 18.94 10.60
CA ARG A 198 -5.51 18.85 11.25
C ARG A 198 -6.09 17.44 11.32
N PHE A 199 -5.69 16.54 10.43
CA PHE A 199 -6.10 15.15 10.52
C PHE A 199 -5.42 14.40 11.67
N VAL A 200 -4.24 14.87 12.10
CA VAL A 200 -3.49 14.31 13.25
C VAL A 200 -3.82 15.06 14.54
N ASP A 201 -3.84 16.39 14.48
CA ASP A 201 -4.18 17.31 15.57
C ASP A 201 -5.41 18.15 15.20
N ARG A 202 -6.59 17.69 15.64
CA ARG A 202 -7.89 18.31 15.28
C ARG A 202 -8.04 19.76 15.77
N ASP A 203 -7.28 20.13 16.81
CA ASP A 203 -7.32 21.45 17.42
C ASP A 203 -6.35 22.43 16.74
N TYR A 204 -5.49 21.95 15.83
CA TYR A 204 -4.56 22.81 15.10
C TYR A 204 -5.27 23.92 14.31
N ARG A 205 -4.76 25.14 14.47
CA ARG A 205 -5.21 26.35 13.78
C ARG A 205 -3.98 27.04 13.17
N TYR A 206 -4.00 27.19 11.86
CA TYR A 206 -2.91 27.82 11.11
C TYR A 206 -2.80 29.31 11.45
N GLN A 207 -1.60 29.77 11.78
CA GLN A 207 -1.28 31.19 11.96
C GLN A 207 -0.27 31.67 10.93
N ASP A 208 0.87 30.98 10.85
CA ASP A 208 1.96 31.29 9.93
C ASP A 208 2.79 30.02 9.61
N PRO A 209 3.67 30.06 8.58
CA PRO A 209 4.48 28.91 8.20
C PRO A 209 5.47 28.45 9.29
N GLY A 210 5.96 29.35 10.14
CA GLY A 210 6.90 28.98 11.21
C GLY A 210 6.21 28.12 12.27
N GLN A 211 5.02 28.53 12.70
CA GLN A 211 4.18 27.76 13.60
C GLN A 211 3.79 26.40 13.01
N LEU A 212 3.44 26.36 11.73
CA LEU A 212 3.12 25.11 11.03
C LEU A 212 4.30 24.13 11.02
N LEU A 213 5.49 24.61 10.64
CA LEU A 213 6.70 23.78 10.61
C LEU A 213 7.04 23.25 12.01
N GLN A 214 6.94 24.11 13.02
CA GLN A 214 7.14 23.70 14.41
C GLN A 214 6.15 22.59 14.80
N ARG A 215 4.87 22.73 14.47
CA ARG A 215 3.87 21.71 14.82
C ARG A 215 4.10 20.39 14.09
N ILE A 216 4.47 20.41 12.81
CA ILE A 216 4.86 19.20 12.06
C ILE A 216 6.01 18.49 12.77
N SER A 217 7.03 19.24 13.19
CA SER A 217 8.20 18.69 13.90
C SER A 217 7.84 18.09 15.26
N GLU A 218 6.99 18.77 16.04
CA GLU A 218 6.51 18.26 17.34
C GLU A 218 5.75 16.94 17.18
N LEU A 219 4.79 16.89 16.24
CA LEU A 219 4.03 15.68 15.95
C LEU A 219 4.92 14.54 15.46
N ALA A 220 5.94 14.82 14.63
CA ALA A 220 6.87 13.80 14.17
C ALA A 220 7.68 13.18 15.33
N VAL A 221 8.08 14.00 16.32
CA VAL A 221 8.78 13.52 17.53
C VAL A 221 7.84 12.72 18.44
N GLU A 222 6.58 13.14 18.57
CA GLU A 222 5.56 12.40 19.31
C GLU A 222 5.37 10.98 18.75
N LEU A 223 5.36 10.83 17.42
CA LEU A 223 5.22 9.53 16.76
C LEU A 223 6.48 8.63 16.85
N GLN A 224 7.68 9.22 16.96
CA GLN A 224 8.92 8.48 17.18
C GLN A 224 9.03 7.91 18.60
N SER A 225 8.32 8.52 19.55
CA SER A 225 8.33 8.06 20.93
C SER A 225 7.44 6.82 21.02
N PRO A 226 7.95 5.65 21.50
CA PRO A 226 7.08 4.52 21.77
C PRO A 226 6.01 5.02 22.72
N SER A 227 4.75 4.98 22.29
CA SER A 227 3.61 5.55 23.00
C SER A 227 3.74 5.23 24.49
N GLY A 228 3.93 6.28 25.29
CA GLY A 228 4.04 6.16 26.73
C GLY A 228 2.70 5.70 27.30
N ASN A 229 2.75 4.53 27.95
CA ASN A 229 1.74 3.84 28.77
C ASN A 229 0.72 2.96 28.03
#